data_AF-A0A846SUC7-F1
#
_entry.id   AF-A0A846SUC7-F1
#
_cell.length_a   1.000
_cell.length_b   1.000
_cell.length_c   1.000
_cell.angle_alpha   90.00
_cell.angle_beta   90.00
_cell.angle_gamma   90.00
#
_symmetry.space_group_name_H-M   'P 1'
#
loop_
_entity.id
_entity.type
_entity.pdbx_description
1 polymer ?
#
loop_
_entity_poly.entity_id
_entity_poly.type
_entity_poly.pdbx_seq_one_letter_code
_entity_poly.pdbx_strand_id
1 'polypeptide(L)'
;MARQLVSSKQAKDEAEAMKLAKKHIKSTLDVGHMNMWRQHLQRKEGESPEAFDKRYKEWYTGQLKDLAKRDVLGHIHLTDNFGFHDEHLTPGMGNTPIKEAMKVFAEAGITDMIVEAGSFNPTTALQDTMAYFGSSVGPSHRPFNQMHQRHFGYAAPSNYIVGAYAPSNEWRLWSEVPLE
;
A
#
# COMPACT_ATOMS: atom_id res chain seq x y z
N MET A 1 -9.59 -20.18 -25.47
CA MET A 1 -9.46 -18.71 -25.46
C MET A 1 -8.76 -18.15 -26.70
N ALA A 2 -7.53 -18.56 -27.06
CA ALA A 2 -6.86 -18.05 -28.28
C ALA A 2 -7.71 -18.24 -29.56
N ARG A 3 -8.28 -19.43 -29.76
CA ARG A 3 -9.23 -19.71 -30.86
C ARG A 3 -10.47 -18.81 -30.84
N GLN A 4 -10.96 -18.42 -29.66
CA GLN A 4 -12.11 -17.52 -29.54
C GLN A 4 -11.75 -16.09 -29.99
N LEU A 5 -10.58 -15.57 -29.61
CA LEU A 5 -10.09 -14.25 -30.02
C LEU A 5 -9.88 -14.15 -31.54
N VAL A 6 -9.40 -15.22 -32.17
CA VAL A 6 -9.28 -15.29 -33.64
C VAL A 6 -10.66 -15.36 -34.29
N SER A 7 -11.57 -16.19 -33.75
CA SER A 7 -12.93 -16.32 -34.29
C SER A 7 -13.77 -15.04 -34.14
N SER A 8 -13.54 -14.25 -33.08
CA SER A 8 -14.22 -12.98 -32.84
C SER A 8 -13.60 -11.80 -33.59
N LYS A 9 -12.57 -12.03 -34.42
CA LYS A 9 -11.79 -10.99 -35.13
C LYS A 9 -11.13 -9.96 -34.20
N GLN A 10 -10.92 -10.30 -32.93
CA GLN A 10 -10.17 -9.48 -31.98
C GLN A 10 -8.66 -9.71 -32.07
N ALA A 11 -8.23 -10.80 -32.73
CA ALA A 11 -6.86 -11.08 -33.12
C ALA A 11 -6.82 -11.55 -34.58
N LYS A 12 -5.78 -11.16 -35.33
CA LYS A 12 -5.60 -11.52 -36.74
C LYS A 12 -5.18 -12.98 -36.91
N ASP A 13 -4.39 -13.50 -35.97
CA ASP A 13 -3.89 -14.86 -35.96
C ASP A 13 -3.70 -15.39 -34.53
N GLU A 14 -3.32 -16.65 -34.40
CA GLU A 14 -3.12 -17.30 -33.10
C GLU A 14 -1.94 -16.70 -32.31
N ALA A 15 -0.92 -16.17 -32.99
CA ALA A 15 0.23 -15.55 -32.34
C ALA A 15 -0.14 -14.20 -31.69
N GLU A 16 -0.91 -13.37 -32.39
CA GLU A 16 -1.48 -12.13 -31.85
C GLU A 16 -2.47 -12.45 -30.72
N ALA A 17 -3.30 -13.48 -30.88
CA ALA A 17 -4.23 -13.92 -29.83
C ALA A 17 -3.48 -14.35 -28.56
N MET A 18 -2.37 -15.08 -28.69
CA MET A 18 -1.53 -15.47 -27.56
C MET A 18 -0.83 -14.28 -26.91
N LYS A 19 -0.39 -13.29 -27.70
CA LYS A 19 0.19 -12.05 -27.17
C LYS A 19 -0.84 -11.25 -26.37
N LEU A 20 -2.07 -11.12 -26.88
CA LEU A 20 -3.17 -10.47 -26.18
C LEU A 20 -3.56 -11.22 -24.91
N ALA A 21 -3.66 -12.55 -24.98
CA ALA A 21 -3.93 -13.40 -23.83
C ALA A 21 -2.88 -13.20 -22.73
N LYS A 22 -1.58 -13.24 -23.06
CA LYS A 22 -0.51 -12.98 -22.09
C LYS A 22 -0.57 -11.58 -21.48
N LYS A 23 -1.06 -10.58 -22.22
CA LYS A 23 -1.20 -9.21 -21.72
C LYS A 23 -2.39 -9.05 -20.77
N HIS A 24 -3.51 -9.70 -21.04
CA HIS A 24 -4.78 -9.47 -20.36
C HIS A 24 -5.14 -10.53 -19.31
N ILE A 25 -4.61 -11.74 -19.44
CA ILE A 25 -4.85 -12.84 -18.50
C ILE A 25 -3.67 -12.88 -17.54
N LYS A 26 -3.74 -12.01 -16.54
CA LYS A 26 -2.82 -11.97 -15.41
C LYS A 26 -3.61 -12.13 -14.11
N SER A 27 -2.95 -12.62 -13.08
CA SER A 27 -3.49 -12.64 -11.73
C SER A 27 -3.34 -11.27 -11.08
N THR A 28 -4.35 -10.92 -10.28
CA THR A 28 -4.19 -9.94 -9.21
C THR A 28 -3.68 -10.68 -7.98
N LEU A 29 -2.58 -10.21 -7.41
CA LEU A 29 -2.01 -10.81 -6.21
C LEU A 29 -2.23 -9.88 -5.02
N ASP A 30 -2.84 -10.41 -3.98
CA ASP A 30 -2.94 -9.76 -2.68
C ASP A 30 -1.83 -10.27 -1.74
N VAL A 31 -1.02 -9.34 -1.24
CA VAL A 31 0.12 -9.67 -0.36
C VAL A 31 -0.33 -10.05 1.05
N GLY A 32 -1.48 -9.57 1.52
CA GLY A 32 -2.08 -9.99 2.79
C GLY A 32 -2.64 -11.40 2.70
N HIS A 33 -3.37 -11.74 1.63
CA HIS A 33 -3.88 -13.11 1.42
C HIS A 33 -2.73 -14.11 1.40
N MET A 34 -1.62 -13.73 0.78
CA MET A 34 -0.41 -14.55 0.80
C MET A 34 0.22 -14.62 2.20
N ASN A 35 0.15 -13.55 3.00
CA ASN A 35 0.68 -13.56 4.36
C ASN A 35 -0.10 -14.52 5.30
N MET A 36 -1.36 -14.83 5.01
CA MET A 36 -2.15 -15.81 5.76
C MET A 36 -1.52 -17.21 5.78
N TRP A 37 -0.64 -17.54 4.83
CA TRP A 37 0.11 -18.80 4.85
C TRP A 37 1.07 -18.94 6.04
N ARG A 38 1.36 -17.84 6.75
CA ARG A 38 2.21 -17.85 7.95
C ARG A 38 1.67 -18.79 9.02
N GLN A 39 0.35 -18.87 9.19
CA GLN A 39 -0.29 -19.77 10.16
C GLN A 39 -0.04 -21.27 9.90
N HIS A 40 0.31 -21.63 8.64
CA HIS A 40 0.56 -23.01 8.25
C HIS A 40 2.04 -23.39 8.34
N LEU A 41 2.93 -22.43 8.57
CA LEU A 41 4.35 -22.69 8.71
C LEU A 41 4.66 -23.16 10.14
N GLN A 42 5.01 -24.44 10.29
CA GLN A 42 5.40 -24.99 11.58
C GLN A 42 6.75 -24.43 12.05
N ARG A 43 6.83 -24.11 13.34
CA ARG A 43 8.09 -23.75 14.00
C ARG A 43 8.95 -25.00 14.17
N LYS A 44 10.25 -24.85 13.95
CA LYS A 44 11.21 -25.91 14.26
C LYS A 44 11.49 -25.93 15.77
N GLU A 45 11.86 -27.09 16.29
CA GLU A 45 12.25 -27.22 17.69
C GLU A 45 13.42 -26.28 18.00
N GLY A 46 13.31 -25.49 19.08
CA GLY A 46 14.31 -24.51 19.48
C GLY A 46 14.42 -23.26 18.59
N GLU A 47 13.56 -23.08 17.58
CA GLU A 47 13.65 -21.93 16.67
C GLU A 47 13.19 -20.62 17.33
N SER A 48 14.08 -19.62 17.35
CA SER A 48 13.74 -18.29 17.87
C SER A 48 12.66 -17.61 17.01
N PRO A 49 11.88 -16.67 17.56
CA PRO A 49 10.91 -15.90 16.78
C PRO A 49 11.52 -15.19 15.57
N GLU A 50 12.72 -14.66 15.70
CA GLU A 50 13.46 -13.94 14.66
C GLU A 50 13.93 -14.90 13.56
N ALA A 51 14.40 -16.09 13.94
CA ALA A 51 14.78 -17.13 12.99
C ALA A 51 13.58 -17.62 12.18
N PHE A 52 12.43 -17.80 12.84
CA PHE A 52 11.17 -18.13 12.18
C PHE A 52 10.74 -17.02 11.20
N ASP A 53 10.75 -15.76 11.63
CA ASP A 53 10.35 -14.63 10.80
C ASP A 53 11.23 -14.48 9.56
N LYS A 54 12.55 -14.62 9.73
CA LYS A 54 13.51 -14.62 8.62
C LYS A 54 13.21 -15.76 7.63
N ARG A 55 13.02 -16.98 8.12
CA ARG A 55 12.71 -18.14 7.28
C ARG A 55 11.38 -17.97 6.53
N TYR A 56 10.38 -17.40 7.20
CA TYR A 56 9.10 -17.09 6.57
C TYR A 56 9.26 -16.06 5.45
N LYS A 57 9.98 -14.96 5.70
CA LYS A 57 10.28 -13.93 4.69
C LYS A 57 11.01 -14.49 3.47
N GLU A 58 11.97 -15.38 3.68
CA GLU A 58 12.68 -16.08 2.60
C GLU A 58 11.73 -16.95 1.77
N TRP A 59 10.87 -17.74 2.42
CA TRP A 59 9.84 -18.52 1.74
C TRP A 59 8.87 -17.62 0.95
N TYR A 60 8.35 -16.59 1.60
CA TYR A 60 7.37 -15.65 1.05
C TYR A 60 7.92 -14.96 -0.20
N THR A 61 9.11 -14.37 -0.11
CA THR A 61 9.77 -13.71 -1.25
C THR A 61 10.17 -14.70 -2.35
N GLY A 62 10.51 -15.95 -2.00
CA GLY A 62 10.74 -17.03 -2.95
C GLY A 62 9.51 -17.32 -3.81
N GLN A 63 8.34 -17.46 -3.17
CA GLN A 63 7.07 -17.66 -3.88
C GLN A 63 6.75 -16.49 -4.81
N LEU A 64 6.95 -15.25 -4.36
CA LEU A 64 6.76 -14.06 -5.21
C LEU A 64 7.68 -14.06 -6.43
N LYS A 65 8.96 -14.41 -6.25
CA LYS A 65 9.92 -14.52 -7.35
C LYS A 65 9.50 -15.57 -8.36
N ASP A 66 8.97 -16.71 -7.91
CA ASP A 66 8.51 -17.76 -8.80
C ASP A 66 7.26 -17.37 -9.57
N LEU A 67 6.31 -16.65 -8.95
CA LEU A 67 5.16 -16.07 -9.64
C LEU A 67 5.57 -15.01 -10.66
N ALA A 68 6.50 -14.13 -10.30
CA ALA A 68 7.02 -13.12 -11.20
C ALA A 68 7.72 -13.73 -12.42
N LYS A 69 8.57 -14.76 -12.23
CA LYS A 69 9.24 -15.50 -13.32
C LYS A 69 8.27 -16.19 -14.28
N ARG A 70 7.11 -16.63 -13.79
CA ARG A 70 6.06 -17.24 -14.61
C ARG A 70 5.29 -16.22 -15.44
N ASP A 71 5.55 -14.93 -15.25
CA ASP A 71 4.88 -13.83 -15.94
C ASP A 71 3.34 -13.94 -15.79
N VAL A 72 2.88 -14.22 -14.58
CA VAL A 72 1.44 -14.30 -14.26
C VAL A 72 0.93 -13.10 -13.48
N LEU A 73 1.82 -12.33 -12.84
CA LEU A 73 1.44 -11.17 -12.04
C LEU A 73 1.12 -9.97 -12.93
N GLY A 74 -0.06 -9.36 -12.73
CA GLY A 74 -0.49 -8.19 -13.49
C GLY A 74 -0.83 -6.99 -12.62
N HIS A 75 -1.51 -7.22 -11.50
CA HIS A 75 -1.94 -6.19 -10.55
C HIS A 75 -1.62 -6.65 -9.12
N ILE A 76 -1.26 -5.73 -8.23
CA ILE A 76 -0.92 -6.04 -6.84
C ILE A 76 -1.82 -5.27 -5.88
N HIS A 77 -2.43 -5.97 -4.94
CA HIS A 77 -3.08 -5.38 -3.79
C HIS A 77 -2.08 -5.34 -2.63
N LEU A 78 -1.79 -4.14 -2.14
CA LEU A 78 -0.94 -3.88 -0.99
C LEU A 78 -1.80 -3.75 0.25
N THR A 79 -1.69 -4.72 1.13
CA THR A 79 -2.42 -4.77 2.39
C THR A 79 -1.57 -5.48 3.44
N ASP A 80 -1.89 -5.26 4.72
CA ASP A 80 -1.13 -5.81 5.83
C ASP A 80 -2.04 -6.58 6.78
N ASN A 81 -1.49 -7.57 7.46
CA ASN A 81 -2.21 -8.39 8.43
C ASN A 81 -1.21 -9.09 9.36
N PHE A 82 -1.71 -9.88 10.32
CA PHE A 82 -0.87 -10.61 11.28
C PHE A 82 -0.49 -12.03 10.82
N GLY A 83 -0.92 -12.44 9.63
CA GLY A 83 -0.64 -13.75 9.04
C GLY A 83 -1.61 -14.86 9.44
N PHE A 84 -2.77 -14.49 10.01
CA PHE A 84 -3.83 -15.43 10.42
C PHE A 84 -5.12 -15.21 9.63
N HIS A 85 -5.64 -13.99 9.65
CA HIS A 85 -6.82 -13.60 8.90
C HIS A 85 -6.52 -12.46 7.94
N ASP A 86 -7.52 -12.15 7.12
CA ASP A 86 -7.46 -11.06 6.16
C ASP A 86 -7.99 -9.77 6.80
N GLU A 87 -7.15 -9.14 7.63
CA GLU A 87 -7.56 -7.97 8.43
C GLU A 87 -7.59 -6.66 7.63
N HIS A 88 -7.06 -6.65 6.42
CA HIS A 88 -6.92 -5.47 5.57
C HIS A 88 -6.30 -4.25 6.29
N LEU A 89 -5.24 -4.45 7.07
CA LEU A 89 -4.56 -3.35 7.75
C LEU A 89 -3.82 -2.46 6.75
N THR A 90 -3.58 -1.20 7.13
CA THR A 90 -2.74 -0.31 6.35
C THR A 90 -1.30 -0.82 6.34
N PRO A 91 -0.63 -0.88 5.18
CA PRO A 91 0.78 -1.26 5.07
C PRO A 91 1.67 -0.64 6.15
N GLY A 92 2.32 -1.51 6.93
CA GLY A 92 3.20 -1.14 8.04
C GLY A 92 2.60 -1.32 9.44
N MET A 93 1.32 -1.67 9.55
CA MET A 93 0.67 -1.96 10.84
C MET A 93 0.77 -3.43 11.25
N GLY A 94 0.97 -4.34 10.30
CA GLY A 94 1.01 -5.78 10.53
C GLY A 94 2.42 -6.34 10.43
N ASN A 95 2.51 -7.59 9.97
CA ASN A 95 3.77 -8.32 9.81
C ASN A 95 3.99 -8.85 8.39
N THR A 96 3.18 -8.43 7.41
CA THR A 96 3.38 -8.81 6.02
C THR A 96 4.75 -8.31 5.52
N PRO A 97 5.55 -9.12 4.80
CA PRO A 97 6.86 -8.73 4.25
C PRO A 97 6.79 -7.74 3.07
N ILE A 98 6.06 -6.63 3.22
CA ILE A 98 5.69 -5.72 2.12
C ILE A 98 6.93 -5.09 1.47
N LYS A 99 7.92 -4.64 2.26
CA LYS A 99 9.15 -4.03 1.72
C LYS A 99 9.96 -5.00 0.89
N GLU A 100 10.05 -6.24 1.32
CA GLU A 100 10.72 -7.31 0.59
C GLU A 100 9.93 -7.71 -0.66
N ALA A 101 8.60 -7.77 -0.58
CA ALA A 101 7.72 -8.00 -1.73
C ALA A 101 7.89 -6.92 -2.81
N MET A 102 7.91 -5.65 -2.40
CA MET A 102 8.10 -4.52 -3.31
C MET A 102 9.42 -4.56 -4.05
N LYS A 103 10.50 -5.05 -3.42
CA LYS A 103 11.78 -5.26 -4.11
C LYS A 103 11.64 -6.28 -5.24
N VAL A 104 10.96 -7.41 -4.96
CA VAL A 104 10.70 -8.44 -5.98
C VAL A 104 9.86 -7.89 -7.14
N PHE A 105 8.81 -7.12 -6.84
CA PHE A 105 7.96 -6.53 -7.86
C PHE A 105 8.69 -5.48 -8.70
N ALA A 106 9.52 -4.64 -8.07
CA ALA A 106 10.34 -3.66 -8.77
C ALA A 106 11.37 -4.33 -9.70
N GLU A 107 12.05 -5.39 -9.23
CA GLU A 107 12.96 -6.20 -10.05
C GLU A 107 12.24 -6.86 -11.24
N ALA A 108 10.98 -7.25 -11.06
CA ALA A 108 10.13 -7.83 -12.09
C ALA A 108 9.47 -6.79 -13.03
N GLY A 109 9.65 -5.49 -12.76
CA GLY A 109 9.04 -4.41 -13.55
C GLY A 109 7.53 -4.26 -13.36
N ILE A 110 6.97 -4.76 -12.26
CA ILE A 110 5.54 -4.63 -11.93
C ILE A 110 5.33 -3.27 -11.26
N THR A 111 4.43 -2.46 -11.82
CA THR A 111 4.15 -1.09 -11.35
C THR A 111 2.70 -0.83 -11.03
N ASP A 112 1.79 -1.70 -11.46
CA ASP A 112 0.35 -1.55 -11.25
C ASP A 112 -0.07 -2.12 -9.90
N MET A 113 -0.39 -1.23 -8.96
CA MET A 113 -0.65 -1.58 -7.56
C MET A 113 -1.69 -0.63 -6.94
N ILE A 114 -2.42 -1.15 -5.96
CA ILE A 114 -3.36 -0.39 -5.13
C ILE A 114 -3.15 -0.71 -3.65
N VAL A 115 -3.41 0.26 -2.77
CA VAL A 115 -3.44 0.05 -1.31
C VAL A 115 -4.85 -0.36 -0.90
N GLU A 116 -5.02 -1.57 -0.39
CA GLU A 116 -6.30 -2.13 0.03
C GLU A 116 -6.42 -2.21 1.55
N ALA A 117 -6.48 -1.04 2.18
CA ALA A 117 -6.81 -0.93 3.59
C ALA A 117 -8.32 -1.05 3.82
N GLY A 118 -8.70 -1.59 4.97
CA GLY A 118 -10.08 -1.69 5.41
C GLY A 118 -10.69 -0.32 5.72
N SER A 119 -12.01 -0.32 5.95
CA SER A 119 -12.81 0.90 6.13
C SER A 119 -12.43 1.75 7.36
N PHE A 120 -11.57 1.24 8.26
CA PHE A 120 -11.06 2.00 9.40
C PHE A 120 -10.09 3.12 9.01
N ASN A 121 -9.43 3.03 7.84
CA ASN A 121 -8.54 4.05 7.32
C ASN A 121 -8.87 4.43 5.86
N PRO A 122 -10.02 5.06 5.60
CA PRO A 122 -10.48 5.32 4.25
C PRO A 122 -9.80 6.54 3.61
N THR A 123 -9.17 7.41 4.41
CA THR A 123 -8.71 8.73 3.96
C THR A 123 -7.19 8.89 3.89
N THR A 124 -6.43 8.09 4.66
CA THR A 124 -4.96 8.25 4.74
C THR A 124 -4.17 7.02 4.36
N ALA A 125 -4.81 5.91 4.00
CA ALA A 125 -4.12 4.64 3.72
C ALA A 125 -2.97 4.76 2.71
N LEU A 126 -3.17 5.52 1.62
CA LEU A 126 -2.12 5.74 0.62
C LEU A 126 -0.95 6.57 1.20
N GLN A 127 -1.25 7.63 1.93
CA GLN A 127 -0.26 8.53 2.55
C GLN A 127 0.55 7.80 3.62
N ASP A 128 -0.12 6.99 4.43
CA ASP A 128 0.50 6.15 5.45
C ASP A 128 1.42 5.10 4.81
N THR A 129 0.97 4.48 3.73
CA THR A 129 1.79 3.54 2.94
C THR A 129 3.01 4.23 2.34
N MET A 130 2.85 5.41 1.75
CA MET A 130 3.97 6.21 1.21
C MET A 130 4.97 6.57 2.32
N ALA A 131 4.50 6.96 3.50
CA ALA A 131 5.35 7.23 4.66
C ALA A 131 6.06 5.96 5.17
N TYR A 132 5.40 4.80 5.16
CA TYR A 132 6.01 3.51 5.50
C TYR A 132 7.20 3.14 4.61
N PHE A 133 7.15 3.53 3.32
CA PHE A 133 8.26 3.40 2.39
C PHE A 133 9.32 4.52 2.50
N GLY A 134 9.13 5.49 3.41
CA GLY A 134 10.03 6.62 3.59
C GLY A 134 9.89 7.69 2.51
N SER A 135 8.81 7.67 1.73
CA SER A 135 8.53 8.71 0.76
C SER A 135 8.20 10.03 1.47
N SER A 136 8.64 11.14 0.87
CA SER A 136 8.45 12.48 1.42
C SER A 136 7.77 13.43 0.44
N VAL A 137 7.12 14.45 0.99
CA VAL A 137 6.42 15.46 0.20
C VAL A 137 7.31 16.68 -0.02
N GLY A 138 7.73 16.85 -1.26
CA GLY A 138 8.50 18.00 -1.72
C GLY A 138 9.87 18.13 -1.04
N PRO A 139 10.54 19.29 -1.20
CA PRO A 139 11.90 19.49 -0.69
C PRO A 139 11.99 19.52 0.84
N SER A 140 10.84 19.58 1.53
CA SER A 140 10.75 19.64 2.98
C SER A 140 11.05 18.32 3.70
N HIS A 141 11.24 17.21 2.97
CA HIS A 141 11.51 15.86 3.50
C HIS A 141 10.49 15.39 4.54
N ARG A 142 9.27 15.96 4.55
CA ARG A 142 8.21 15.57 5.48
C ARG A 142 7.54 14.28 5.01
N PRO A 143 7.26 13.33 5.91
CA PRO A 143 6.56 12.10 5.54
C PRO A 143 5.11 12.39 5.14
N PHE A 144 4.57 11.59 4.22
CA PHE A 144 3.22 11.77 3.67
C PHE A 144 2.10 11.73 4.72
N ASN A 145 2.23 10.91 5.76
CA ASN A 145 1.23 10.80 6.84
C ASN A 145 1.06 12.07 7.67
N GLN A 146 2.00 13.03 7.59
CA GLN A 146 1.91 14.32 8.28
C GLN A 146 1.16 15.39 7.48
N MET A 147 0.61 15.06 6.31
CA MET A 147 -0.11 16.02 5.46
C MET A 147 -1.62 16.00 5.65
N HIS A 148 -2.17 14.92 6.19
CA HIS A 148 -3.61 14.84 6.43
C HIS A 148 -4.03 15.90 7.46
N GLN A 149 -5.07 16.69 7.13
CA GLN A 149 -5.61 17.79 7.95
C GLN A 149 -4.70 19.01 8.14
N ARG A 150 -3.57 19.12 7.42
CA ARG A 150 -2.78 20.36 7.42
C ARG A 150 -3.28 21.33 6.35
N HIS A 151 -3.38 22.61 6.71
CA HIS A 151 -3.47 23.67 5.72
C HIS A 151 -2.15 23.75 4.95
N PHE A 152 -2.23 23.74 3.61
CA PHE A 152 -1.08 23.83 2.71
C PHE A 152 -0.05 24.87 3.20
N GLY A 153 1.08 24.39 3.72
CA GLY A 153 2.22 25.23 4.10
C GLY A 153 2.29 25.68 5.58
N TYR A 154 1.27 25.44 6.41
CA TYR A 154 1.30 25.86 7.81
C TYR A 154 1.17 24.67 8.77
N ALA A 155 2.13 24.53 9.68
CA ALA A 155 2.10 23.56 10.78
C ALA A 155 1.32 24.06 12.00
N ALA A 156 0.80 25.28 11.93
CA ALA A 156 -0.01 25.90 12.96
C ALA A 156 -1.47 26.02 12.46
N PRO A 157 -2.47 25.93 13.36
CA PRO A 157 -3.82 26.37 13.04
C PRO A 157 -3.78 27.84 12.58
N SER A 158 -4.85 28.31 11.92
CA SER A 158 -4.96 29.74 11.64
C SER A 158 -4.94 30.49 12.97
N ASN A 159 -3.89 31.28 13.23
CA ASN A 159 -3.78 32.07 14.46
C ASN A 159 -4.82 33.21 14.52
N TYR A 160 -5.56 33.43 13.44
CA TYR A 160 -6.55 34.48 13.34
C TYR A 160 -7.79 33.95 12.63
N ILE A 161 -8.96 34.15 13.23
CA ILE A 161 -10.26 33.97 12.57
C ILE A 161 -10.70 35.34 12.08
N VAL A 162 -11.00 35.46 10.78
CA VAL A 162 -11.46 36.72 10.17
C VAL A 162 -12.91 36.60 9.71
N GLY A 163 -13.62 37.73 9.66
CA GLY A 163 -15.02 37.79 9.20
C GLY A 163 -16.03 37.56 10.33
N ALA A 164 -17.25 37.11 9.98
CA ALA A 164 -18.37 36.98 10.92
C ALA A 164 -18.14 35.97 12.07
N TYR A 165 -17.09 35.15 11.98
CA TYR A 165 -16.68 34.20 13.02
C TYR A 165 -15.56 34.74 13.92
N ALA A 166 -15.03 35.94 13.66
CA ALA A 166 -14.06 36.57 14.54
C ALA A 166 -14.73 36.89 15.90
N PRO A 167 -14.05 36.64 17.04
CA PRO A 167 -14.56 37.02 18.36
C PRO A 167 -15.00 38.49 18.39
N SER A 168 -16.14 38.80 19.02
CA SER A 168 -16.60 40.19 19.15
C SER A 168 -15.60 40.97 20.00
N ASN A 169 -15.35 42.23 19.62
CA ASN A 169 -14.49 43.14 20.37
C ASN A 169 -15.11 43.64 21.69
N GLU A 170 -16.18 42.99 22.14
CA GLU A 170 -16.95 43.38 23.32
C GLU A 170 -16.23 42.99 24.62
N TRP A 171 -15.36 41.98 24.56
CA TRP A 171 -14.53 41.52 25.68
C TRP A 171 -13.05 41.55 25.28
N ARG A 172 -12.40 42.69 25.49
CA ARG A 172 -10.95 42.84 25.27
C ARG A 172 -10.18 42.65 26.57
N LEU A 173 -9.05 41.94 26.50
CA LEU A 173 -8.06 41.96 27.58
C LEU A 173 -7.48 43.38 27.69
N TRP A 174 -6.97 43.74 28.88
CA TRP A 174 -6.29 45.01 29.12
C TRP A 174 -5.07 45.22 28.22
N SER A 175 -4.51 44.13 27.70
CA SER A 175 -3.38 44.11 26.77
C SER A 175 -3.80 44.34 25.31
N GLU A 176 -5.09 44.43 25.03
CA GLU A 176 -5.70 44.48 23.69
C GLU A 176 -5.32 43.30 22.77
N VAL A 177 -4.68 42.27 23.31
CA VAL A 177 -4.39 41.03 22.60
C VAL A 177 -5.72 40.29 22.39
N PRO A 178 -6.11 39.97 21.14
CA PRO A 178 -7.28 39.14 20.87
C PRO A 178 -7.16 37.81 21.61
N LEU A 179 -8.25 37.34 22.21
CA LEU A 179 -8.30 35.98 22.73
C LEU A 179 -8.25 35.01 21.53
N GLU A 180 -7.21 34.16 21.51
CA GLU A 180 -7.05 33.06 20.55
C GLU A 180 -8.15 32.00 20.71
#